data_AF-A0A920YTN7-F1
#
_entry.id   AF-A0A920YTN7-F1
#
_cell.length_a   1.000
_cell.length_b   1.000
_cell.length_c   1.000
_cell.angle_alpha   90.00
_cell.angle_beta   90.00
_cell.angle_gamma   90.00
#
_symmetry.space_group_name_H-M   'P 1'
#
loop_
_entity.id
_entity.type
_entity.pdbx_description
1 polymer ?
#
loop_
_entity_poly.entity_id
_entity_poly.type
_entity_poly.pdbx_seq_one_letter_code
_entity_poly.pdbx_strand_id
1 'polypeptide(L)' 'MSNDMWYCPATEKEIDEGLCWEYCFVDIGGPIDTTYELKRWIELTKKFKDIEEFHKECENCIHCQWAK' A
#
# COMPACT_ATOMS: atom_id res chain seq x y z
N MET A 1 12.88 -9.33 -15.81
CA MET A 1 11.77 -8.44 -15.40
C MET A 1 12.43 -7.41 -14.50
N SER A 2 12.37 -6.14 -14.87
CA SER A 2 12.94 -5.06 -14.08
C SER A 2 12.10 -4.94 -12.82
N ASN A 3 12.64 -5.31 -11.66
CA ASN A 3 12.01 -5.00 -10.37
C ASN A 3 12.29 -3.52 -10.11
N ASP A 4 11.48 -2.65 -10.70
CA ASP A 4 11.57 -1.23 -10.43
C ASP A 4 11.10 -1.01 -8.99
N MET A 5 12.06 -0.72 -8.12
CA MET A 5 11.84 -0.45 -6.70
C MET A 5 11.42 1.01 -6.54
N TRP A 6 10.28 1.24 -5.89
CA TRP A 6 9.73 2.56 -5.61
C TRP A 6 9.71 2.83 -4.12
N TYR A 7 10.01 4.07 -3.74
CA TYR A 7 9.82 4.49 -2.35
C TYR A 7 8.33 4.71 -2.08
N CYS A 8 7.79 3.97 -1.11
CA CYS A 8 6.42 4.13 -0.63
C CYS A 8 6.40 5.07 0.58
N PRO A 9 5.84 6.29 0.48
CA PRO A 9 5.79 7.23 1.60
C PRO A 9 4.91 6.73 2.76
N ALA A 10 3.85 5.97 2.46
CA ALA A 10 2.96 5.42 3.48
C ALA A 10 3.67 4.41 4.39
N THR A 11 4.55 3.58 3.83
CA THR A 11 5.31 2.57 4.58
C THR A 11 6.76 2.95 4.89
N GLU A 12 7.24 4.09 4.36
CA GLU A 12 8.61 4.61 4.50
C GLU A 12 9.70 3.60 4.12
N LYS A 13 9.43 2.79 3.10
CA LYS A 13 10.36 1.77 2.58
C LYS A 13 10.33 1.72 1.06
N GLU A 14 11.41 1.21 0.49
CA GLU A 14 11.43 0.79 -0.91
C GLU A 14 10.66 -0.53 -1.05
N ILE A 15 9.72 -0.56 -1.99
CA ILE A 15 8.91 -1.71 -2.36
C ILE A 15 8.95 -1.88 -3.88
N ASP A 16 8.76 -3.08 -4.39
CA ASP A 16 8.60 -3.24 -5.84
C ASP A 16 7.25 -2.68 -6.33
N GLU A 17 7.19 -2.38 -7.62
CA GLU A 17 5.97 -1.92 -8.31
C GLU A 17 4.76 -2.85 -8.06
N GLY A 18 4.98 -4.16 -8.00
CA GLY A 18 3.92 -5.14 -7.76
C GLY A 18 3.30 -4.95 -6.38
N LEU A 19 4.13 -4.88 -5.34
CA LEU A 19 3.64 -4.61 -3.98
C LEU A 19 3.01 -3.21 -3.86
N CYS A 20 3.51 -2.21 -4.59
CA CYS A 20 2.87 -0.89 -4.64
C CYS A 20 1.46 -0.98 -5.23
N TRP A 21 1.30 -1.71 -6.33
CA TRP A 21 -0.01 -1.97 -6.95
C TRP A 21 -0.95 -2.66 -5.97
N GLU A 22 -0.49 -3.71 -5.29
CA GLU A 22 -1.31 -4.43 -4.31
C GLU A 22 -1.74 -3.55 -3.14
N TYR A 23 -0.86 -2.67 -2.66
CA TYR A 23 -1.20 -1.68 -1.63
C TYR A 23 -2.23 -0.66 -2.10
N CYS A 24 -2.23 -0.24 -3.38
CA CYS A 24 -3.27 0.66 -3.90
C CYS A 24 -4.66 0.01 -3.94
N PHE A 25 -4.75 -1.33 -4.01
CA PHE A 25 -6.00 -2.08 -4.22
C PHE A 25 -6.42 -2.93 -3.01
N VAL A 26 -5.74 -2.77 -1.88
CA VAL A 26 -6.03 -3.55 -0.68
C VAL A 26 -7.50 -3.35 -0.26
N ASP A 27 -8.21 -4.41 0.12
CA ASP A 27 -9.67 -4.37 0.39
C ASP A 27 -10.60 -3.87 -0.77
N ILE A 28 -10.09 -3.52 -1.95
CA ILE A 28 -10.87 -3.03 -3.12
C ILE A 28 -10.79 -4.00 -4.33
N GLY A 29 -9.90 -4.98 -4.29
CA GLY A 29 -9.75 -5.99 -5.34
C GLY A 29 -8.35 -6.59 -5.47
N GLY A 30 -7.42 -6.15 -4.62
CA GLY A 30 -6.07 -6.70 -4.52
C GLY A 30 -6.02 -8.06 -3.81
N PRO A 31 -4.82 -8.66 -3.70
CA PRO A 31 -4.62 -9.94 -3.05
C PRO A 31 -5.00 -9.95 -1.56
N ILE A 32 -5.61 -11.05 -1.11
CA ILE A 32 -6.10 -11.23 0.28
C ILE A 32 -4.94 -11.34 1.27
N ASP A 33 -3.85 -11.98 0.85
CA ASP A 33 -2.61 -12.09 1.62
C ASP A 33 -2.00 -10.71 1.88
N THR A 34 -1.84 -9.87 0.86
CA THR A 34 -1.33 -8.50 1.03
C THR A 34 -2.24 -7.67 1.95
N THR A 35 -3.54 -7.90 1.86
CA THR A 35 -4.54 -7.30 2.77
C THR A 35 -4.30 -7.68 4.23
N TYR A 36 -4.10 -8.97 4.50
CA TYR A 36 -3.84 -9.44 5.85
C TYR A 36 -2.51 -8.91 6.39
N GLU A 37 -1.45 -8.95 5.58
CA GLU A 37 -0.14 -8.47 5.98
C GLU A 37 -0.12 -6.97 6.26
N LEU A 38 -0.79 -6.17 5.43
CA LEU A 38 -0.88 -4.74 5.65
C LEU A 38 -1.71 -4.41 6.90
N LYS A 39 -2.85 -5.07 7.12
CA LYS A 39 -3.64 -4.92 8.35
C LYS A 39 -2.80 -5.21 9.59
N ARG A 40 -2.06 -6.32 9.57
CA ARG A 40 -1.16 -6.69 10.67
C ARG A 40 -0.05 -5.66 10.87
N TRP A 41 0.53 -5.14 9.81
CA TRP A 41 1.55 -4.08 9.89
C TRP A 41 0.99 -2.79 10.48
N ILE A 42 -0.21 -2.36 10.07
CA ILE A 42 -0.92 -1.20 10.64
C ILE A 42 -1.16 -1.43 12.14
N GLU A 43 -1.64 -2.62 12.53
CA GLU A 43 -1.88 -2.96 13.91
C GLU A 43 -0.62 -2.93 14.78
N LEU A 44 0.53 -3.34 14.24
CA LEU A 44 1.80 -3.38 14.96
C LEU A 44 2.46 -2.01 15.05
N THR A 45 2.44 -1.24 13.97
CA THR A 45 3.12 0.07 13.91
C THR A 45 2.26 1.19 14.48
N LYS A 46 0.93 1.04 14.48
CA LYS A 46 -0.05 2.09 14.82
C LYS A 46 0.13 3.38 14.02
N LYS A 47 0.80 3.30 12.86
CA LYS A 47 1.04 4.45 11.99
C LYS A 47 -0.26 4.96 11.35
N PHE A 48 -1.16 4.04 11.06
CA PHE A 48 -2.51 4.30 10.60
C PHE A 48 -3.51 3.68 11.59
N LYS A 49 -4.72 4.23 11.63
CA LYS A 49 -5.84 3.69 12.39
C LYS A 49 -6.41 2.44 11.73
N ASP A 50 -6.51 2.46 10.40
CA ASP A 50 -7.11 1.41 9.58
C ASP A 50 -6.63 1.53 8.12
N ILE A 51 -7.10 0.60 7.27
CA ILE A 51 -6.78 0.57 5.84
C ILE A 51 -7.32 1.79 5.09
N GLU A 52 -8.45 2.36 5.54
CA GLU A 52 -9.02 3.56 4.91
C GLU A 52 -8.09 4.77 5.09
N GLU A 53 -7.50 4.92 6.29
CA GLU A 53 -6.49 5.96 6.51
C GLU A 53 -5.21 5.73 5.71
N PHE A 54 -4.78 4.47 5.57
CA PHE A 54 -3.67 4.12 4.68
C PHE A 54 -3.97 4.50 3.21
N HIS A 55 -5.18 4.23 2.72
CA HIS A 55 -5.58 4.59 1.36
C HIS A 55 -5.55 6.09 1.11
N LYS A 56 -5.94 6.92 2.08
CA LYS A 56 -5.87 8.38 1.94
C LYS A 56 -4.45 8.85 1.65
N GLU A 57 -3.43 8.22 2.24
CA GLU A 57 -2.04 8.50 1.91
C GLU A 57 -1.65 7.97 0.52
N CYS A 58 -2.08 6.74 0.19
CA CYS A 58 -1.83 6.15 -1.13
C CYS A 58 -2.45 6.97 -2.27
N GLU A 59 -3.67 7.48 -2.14
CA GLU A 59 -4.38 8.28 -3.17
C GLU A 59 -3.65 9.59 -3.54
N ASN A 60 -2.77 10.07 -2.65
CA ASN A 60 -1.92 11.24 -2.91
C ASN A 60 -0.62 10.88 -3.65
N CYS A 61 -0.26 9.60 -3.71
CA CYS A 61 0.93 9.11 -4.40
C CYS A 61 0.72 9.04 -5.90
N ILE A 62 1.68 9.55 -6.68
CA ILE A 62 1.67 9.49 -8.15
C ILE A 62 1.48 8.06 -8.70
N HIS A 63 1.93 7.06 -7.94
CA HIS A 63 1.80 5.65 -8.28
C HIS A 63 0.44 5.02 -7.99
N CYS A 64 -0.49 5.68 -7.28
CA CYS A 64 -1.87 5.20 -7.09
C CYS A 64 -2.94 6.17 -7.65
N GLN A 65 -2.56 7.23 -8.39
CA GLN A 65 -3.52 8.23 -8.89
C GLN A 65 -4.58 7.69 -9.86
N TRP A 66 -4.38 6.49 -10.41
CA TRP A 66 -5.29 5.77 -11.30
C TRP A 66 -6.33 4.92 -10.56
N ALA A 67 -6.23 4.80 -9.22
CA ALA A 67 -7.23 4.15 -8.38
C ALA A 67 -8.42 5.06 -8.01
N LYS A 68 -8.47 6.29 -8.53
CA LYS A 68 -9.59 7.25 -8.37
C LYS A 68 -10.77 6.94 -9.29
#